data_AF-A0AAP7DI87-F1
#
_entry.id   AF-A0AAP7DI87-F1
#
_cell.length_a   1.000
_cell.length_b   1.000
_cell.length_c   1.000
_cell.angle_alpha   90.00
_cell.angle_beta   90.00
_cell.angle_gamma   90.00
#
_symmetry.space_group_name_H-M   'P 1'
#
loop_
_entity.id
_entity.type
_entity.pdbx_description
1 polymer ?
#
loop_
_entity_poly.entity_id
_entity_poly.type
_entity_poly.pdbx_seq_one_letter_code
_entity_poly.pdbx_strand_id
1 'polypeptide(L)'
;MSSVVVFQTYDQLFIGADSAISTTLDDGVTYRLHEMGQKLFVVDDMVIFCSGLMKLAYEIMRQFMAEPNRSLEKLEAIAQKNVKEYGERCDAKEEQFMIDILAGKFENGRTAVYSVSPEDGYKLRVRVLDNPNNFAVWTGGIKTREANEKAFSTFTKTMNVIEMYKKTFDHISYEGIGGQLTVYQLDRDGIRVFLQRAIKEKSRLKRIHLPIEEMFSYERGIEQHLVVAETVVGQLGNFVTMEIGSGNNVTKINTNGISAGHADFNSAPFRLDMKGNLVANSLTANYAKIFSSNFSDGEIVGSSINVGNGQFTVDRSGNMYAGNGKFRGTIDGTTFTGGLIRTSASGRRIELDQRGFRAVDSSGASRISIQTDSDQGIAGIGFNDSGGGWQGQILATSSDLIMNAKNGISINSGIAPTVFESNVQFSRGINMSNIIGLQSELNNLNTQIRGKADIDHTHLEYGVSLAFDPGTRNLKLYNRNGSVLATVNIPK
;
A
#
# COMPACT_ATOMS: atom_id res chain seq x y z
N MET A 1 20.78 23.12 32.58
CA MET A 1 19.77 22.39 31.76
C MET A 1 18.99 21.41 32.63
N SER A 2 17.76 21.04 32.28
CA SER A 2 16.91 20.12 33.06
C SER A 2 15.79 19.51 32.22
N SER A 3 15.18 18.42 32.68
CA SER A 3 13.93 17.91 32.09
C SER A 3 12.78 17.93 33.09
N VAL A 4 11.57 18.21 32.60
CA VAL A 4 10.32 18.02 33.33
C VAL A 4 9.40 17.10 32.53
N VAL A 5 8.64 16.27 33.24
CA VAL A 5 7.54 15.50 32.70
C VAL A 5 6.28 15.84 33.48
N VAL A 6 5.23 16.25 32.78
CA VAL A 6 3.90 16.52 33.34
C VAL A 6 2.93 15.48 32.80
N PHE A 7 2.30 14.71 33.68
CA PHE A 7 1.20 13.83 33.33
C PHE A 7 -0.11 14.44 33.81
N GLN A 8 -0.99 14.77 32.87
CA GLN A 8 -2.23 15.47 33.12
C GLN A 8 -3.42 14.55 32.83
N THR A 9 -4.30 14.34 33.82
CA THR A 9 -5.69 13.89 33.64
C THR A 9 -6.60 15.09 33.85
N TYR A 10 -7.91 14.92 33.63
CA TYR A 10 -8.87 15.99 33.81
C TYR A 10 -8.88 16.59 35.24
N ASP A 11 -8.69 15.75 36.25
CA ASP A 11 -8.84 16.06 37.67
C ASP A 11 -7.55 15.92 38.49
N GLN A 12 -6.48 15.36 37.92
CA GLN A 12 -5.19 15.18 38.57
C GLN A 12 -4.04 15.58 37.65
N LEU A 13 -3.03 16.23 38.21
CA LEU A 13 -1.82 16.63 37.49
C LEU A 13 -0.61 16.19 38.28
N PHE A 14 0.30 15.51 37.62
CA PHE A 14 1.57 15.10 38.18
C PHE A 14 2.66 15.86 37.44
N ILE A 15 3.59 16.47 38.16
CA ILE A 15 4.70 17.23 37.59
C ILE A 15 5.98 16.81 38.29
N GLY A 16 6.94 16.31 37.50
CA GLY A 16 8.17 15.75 38.02
C GLY A 16 9.40 16.21 37.27
N ALA A 17 10.46 16.49 38.02
CA ALA A 17 11.74 16.97 37.50
C ALA A 17 12.90 16.38 38.31
N ASP A 18 14.08 16.43 37.70
CA ASP A 18 15.34 16.01 38.30
C ASP A 18 16.00 17.16 39.09
N SER A 19 17.07 16.88 39.84
CA SER A 19 17.78 17.88 40.67
C SER A 19 19.21 18.15 40.20
N ALA A 20 19.60 17.67 39.02
CA ALA A 20 20.93 17.86 38.48
C ALA A 20 21.23 19.34 38.16
N ILE A 21 22.42 19.79 38.55
CA ILE A 21 23.03 21.03 38.06
C ILE A 21 24.18 20.63 37.16
N SER A 22 24.22 21.17 35.95
CA SER A 22 25.27 20.91 34.97
C SER A 22 25.81 22.21 34.40
N THR A 23 27.06 22.18 33.97
CA THR A 23 27.69 23.25 33.21
C THR A 23 28.27 22.70 31.91
N THR A 24 28.43 23.53 30.89
CA THR A 24 29.12 23.19 29.64
C THR A 24 30.40 24.02 29.61
N LEU A 25 31.54 23.37 29.43
CA LEU A 25 32.84 24.06 29.33
C LEU A 25 33.10 24.48 27.87
N ASP A 26 34.18 25.22 27.65
CA ASP A 26 34.61 25.71 26.32
C ASP A 26 34.88 24.58 25.31
N ASP A 27 35.07 23.34 25.78
CA ASP A 27 35.19 22.14 24.94
C ASP A 27 33.83 21.68 24.37
N GLY A 28 32.73 22.36 24.70
CA GLY A 28 31.36 22.02 24.32
C GLY A 28 30.80 20.80 25.07
N VAL A 29 31.51 20.27 26.05
CA VAL A 29 31.10 19.09 26.82
C VAL A 29 30.34 19.53 28.07
N THR A 30 29.17 18.94 28.27
CA THR A 30 28.41 19.11 29.50
C THR A 30 28.94 18.20 30.61
N TYR A 31 29.14 18.76 31.79
CA TYR A 31 29.54 18.05 33.00
C TYR A 31 28.49 18.24 34.10
N ARG A 32 28.28 17.19 34.89
CA ARG A 32 27.49 17.25 36.12
C ARG A 32 28.31 18.00 37.19
N LEU A 33 27.69 19.01 37.78
CA LEU A 33 28.26 19.82 38.85
C LEU A 33 27.70 19.46 40.22
N HIS A 34 26.38 19.35 40.34
CA HIS A 34 25.72 19.12 41.63
C HIS A 34 24.37 18.40 41.46
N GLU A 35 23.79 17.93 42.56
CA GLU A 35 22.53 17.14 42.57
C GLU A 35 21.45 17.72 43.50
N MET A 36 21.62 18.94 43.99
CA MET A 36 20.63 19.60 44.84
C MET A 36 20.03 20.86 44.17
N GLY A 37 19.97 20.88 42.84
CA GLY A 37 19.28 21.94 42.13
C GLY A 37 17.79 21.88 42.40
N GLN A 38 17.22 22.96 42.94
CA GLN A 38 15.78 23.09 43.08
C GLN A 38 15.19 23.60 41.76
N LYS A 39 14.35 22.78 41.15
CA LYS A 39 13.75 23.09 39.84
C LYS A 39 12.24 23.15 39.87
N LEU A 40 11.64 22.58 40.91
CA LEU A 40 10.21 22.65 41.19
C LEU A 40 9.99 23.54 42.40
N PHE A 41 9.08 24.50 42.24
CA PHE A 41 8.68 25.46 43.25
C PHE A 41 7.19 25.31 43.48
N VAL A 42 6.81 25.05 44.74
CA VAL A 42 5.41 25.06 45.17
C VAL A 42 5.10 26.50 45.57
N VAL A 43 4.19 27.16 44.86
CA VAL A 43 3.79 28.55 45.13
C VAL A 43 2.27 28.61 45.12
N ASP A 44 1.69 28.88 46.29
CA ASP A 44 0.23 28.88 46.50
C ASP A 44 -0.42 27.56 46.02
N ASP A 45 -1.24 27.61 44.98
CA ASP A 45 -1.94 26.47 44.37
C ASP A 45 -1.27 25.97 43.07
N MET A 46 -0.02 26.37 42.83
CA MET A 46 0.75 25.98 41.64
C MET A 46 2.02 25.20 41.98
N VAL A 47 2.40 24.30 41.08
CA VAL A 47 3.77 23.77 41.02
C VAL A 47 4.43 24.25 39.74
N ILE A 48 5.52 25.00 39.90
CA ILE A 48 6.23 25.69 38.83
C ILE A 48 7.59 25.01 38.63
N PHE A 49 7.82 24.55 37.40
CA PHE A 49 9.10 24.08 36.92
C PHE A 49 9.85 25.21 36.21
N CYS A 50 11.14 25.34 36.48
CA CYS A 50 12.03 26.22 35.73
C CYS A 50 13.25 25.45 35.20
N SER A 51 13.60 25.67 33.94
CA SER A 51 14.83 25.14 33.35
C SER A 51 15.51 26.17 32.46
N GLY A 52 16.84 26.04 32.31
CA GLY A 52 17.66 27.03 31.60
C GLY A 52 18.83 27.46 32.48
N LEU A 53 19.17 28.74 32.43
CA LEU A 53 20.15 29.38 33.31
C LEU A 53 19.63 29.43 34.76
N MET A 54 20.31 28.72 35.67
CA MET A 54 19.88 28.57 37.06
C MET A 54 19.79 29.91 37.81
N LYS A 55 20.76 30.81 37.57
CA LYS A 55 20.77 32.16 38.17
C LYS A 55 19.51 32.94 37.79
N LEU A 56 19.13 32.89 36.51
CA LEU A 56 17.94 33.54 35.99
C LEU A 56 16.65 32.90 36.53
N ALA A 57 16.60 31.56 36.58
CA ALA A 57 15.48 30.81 37.15
C ALA A 57 15.20 31.22 38.61
N TYR A 58 16.24 31.25 39.45
CA TYR A 58 16.10 31.65 40.85
C TYR A 58 15.76 33.13 41.01
N GLU A 59 16.28 34.01 40.16
CA GLU A 59 15.92 35.43 40.18
C GLU A 59 14.44 35.64 39.87
N ILE A 60 13.94 35.01 38.80
CA ILE A 60 12.52 35.05 38.42
C ILE A 60 11.65 34.52 39.56
N MET A 61 11.98 33.35 40.10
CA MET A 61 11.18 32.75 41.17
C MET A 61 11.24 33.56 42.48
N ARG A 62 12.39 34.15 42.81
CA ARG A 62 12.54 35.04 43.97
C ARG A 62 11.65 36.27 43.85
N GLN A 63 11.68 36.94 42.69
CA GLN A 63 10.80 38.09 42.44
C GLN A 63 9.33 37.68 42.48
N PHE A 64 8.98 36.56 41.85
CA PHE A 64 7.61 36.08 41.83
C PHE A 64 7.07 35.71 43.21
N MET A 65 7.86 35.01 44.04
CA MET A 65 7.46 34.67 45.42
C MET A 65 7.32 35.90 46.32
N ALA A 66 8.01 37.00 46.00
CA ALA A 66 7.90 38.27 46.71
C ALA A 66 6.67 39.11 46.29
N GLU A 67 6.02 38.79 45.18
CA GLU A 67 4.83 39.51 44.74
C GLU A 67 3.62 39.22 45.66
N PRO A 68 2.84 40.24 46.05
CA PRO A 68 1.61 40.05 46.80
C PRO A 68 0.54 39.31 45.98
N ASN A 69 0.50 39.56 44.67
CA ASN A 69 -0.39 38.89 43.72
C ASN A 69 0.44 38.01 42.78
N ARG A 70 0.42 36.70 43.02
CA ARG A 70 1.23 35.72 42.30
C ARG A 70 0.44 35.08 41.15
N SER A 71 -0.14 35.90 40.29
CA SER A 71 -0.86 35.42 39.09
C SER A 71 0.10 34.95 37.99
N LEU A 72 -0.38 34.13 37.06
CA LEU A 72 0.44 33.61 35.96
C LEU A 72 0.84 34.71 34.96
N GLU A 73 0.03 35.75 34.80
CA GLU A 73 0.37 36.95 34.00
C GLU A 73 1.50 37.74 34.67
N LYS A 74 1.55 37.72 36.00
CA LYS A 74 2.63 38.34 36.75
C LYS A 74 3.93 37.54 36.60
N LEU A 75 3.85 36.21 36.64
CA LEU A 75 4.98 35.32 36.34
C LEU A 75 5.51 35.55 34.91
N GLU A 76 4.62 35.66 33.93
CA GLU A 76 4.96 35.99 32.54
C GLU A 76 5.70 37.34 32.45
N ALA A 77 5.16 38.39 33.06
CA ALA A 77 5.76 39.73 33.04
C ALA A 77 7.16 39.75 33.70
N ILE A 78 7.32 39.05 34.82
CA ILE A 78 8.62 38.91 35.50
C ILE A 78 9.61 38.15 34.62
N ALA A 79 9.18 37.04 33.99
CA ALA A 79 10.03 36.26 33.11
C ALA A 79 10.49 37.10 31.90
N GLN A 80 9.57 37.78 31.20
CA GLN A 80 9.88 38.65 30.07
C GLN A 80 10.86 39.76 30.46
N LYS A 81 10.63 40.42 31.60
CA LYS A 81 11.52 41.48 32.10
C LYS A 81 12.92 40.95 32.38
N ASN A 82 13.04 39.87 33.16
CA ASN A 82 14.35 39.35 33.55
C ASN A 82 15.12 38.77 32.36
N VAL A 83 14.44 38.13 31.41
CA VAL A 83 15.07 37.65 30.17
C VAL A 83 15.59 38.82 29.33
N LYS A 84 14.78 39.89 29.18
CA LYS A 84 15.19 41.08 28.44
C LYS A 84 16.40 41.75 29.09
N GLU A 85 16.35 42.01 30.40
CA GLU A 85 17.45 42.61 31.15
C GLU A 85 18.71 41.73 31.15
N TYR A 86 18.56 40.41 31.15
CA TYR A 86 19.68 39.47 31.03
C TYR A 86 20.30 39.54 29.63
N GLY A 87 19.48 39.53 28.57
CA GLY A 87 19.94 39.65 27.18
C GLY A 87 20.65 40.98 26.89
N GLU A 88 20.27 42.07 27.57
CA GLU A 88 20.97 43.37 27.48
C GLU A 88 22.34 43.38 28.19
N ARG A 89 22.58 42.46 29.13
CA ARG A 89 23.81 42.39 29.94
C ARG A 89 24.79 41.32 29.49
N CYS A 90 24.34 40.30 28.77
CA CYS A 90 25.16 39.18 28.34
C CYS A 90 25.51 39.28 26.86
N ASP A 91 26.71 38.86 26.50
CA ASP A 91 27.11 38.73 25.10
C ASP A 91 26.22 37.70 24.38
N ALA A 92 25.94 37.95 23.09
CA ALA A 92 25.02 37.18 22.24
C ALA A 92 25.32 35.66 22.14
N LYS A 93 26.45 35.18 22.70
CA LYS A 93 26.81 33.76 22.75
C LYS A 93 26.04 32.95 23.81
N GLU A 94 25.46 33.59 24.83
CA GLU A 94 24.67 32.90 25.87
C GLU A 94 23.19 32.64 25.47
N GLU A 95 22.77 33.07 24.27
CA GLU A 95 21.39 32.99 23.79
C GLU A 95 20.82 31.56 23.69
N GLN A 96 21.67 30.52 23.70
CA GLN A 96 21.24 29.13 23.54
C GLN A 96 20.56 28.51 24.78
N PHE A 97 20.66 29.11 25.98
CA PHE A 97 20.15 28.51 27.22
C PHE A 97 19.12 29.39 27.95
N MET A 98 18.23 29.98 27.17
CA MET A 98 17.08 30.71 27.64
C MET A 98 16.19 29.90 28.62
N ILE A 99 15.42 30.61 29.46
CA ILE A 99 14.59 30.01 30.51
C ILE A 99 13.30 29.41 29.91
N ASP A 100 12.92 28.21 30.33
CA ASP A 100 11.64 27.57 30.05
C ASP A 100 10.91 27.30 31.37
N ILE A 101 9.67 27.78 31.46
CA ILE A 101 8.85 27.71 32.66
C ILE A 101 7.57 26.93 32.34
N LEU A 102 7.30 25.88 33.11
CA LEU A 102 6.02 25.15 33.07
C LEU A 102 5.35 25.24 34.44
N ALA A 103 4.06 25.57 34.50
CA ALA A 103 3.32 25.60 35.76
C ALA A 103 2.08 24.71 35.69
N GLY A 104 1.90 23.83 36.67
CA GLY A 104 0.68 23.05 36.85
C GLY A 104 -0.21 23.69 37.90
N LYS A 105 -1.51 23.77 37.63
CA LYS A 105 -2.54 24.33 38.54
C LYS A 105 -3.83 23.52 38.46
N PHE A 106 -4.60 23.48 39.55
CA PHE A 106 -5.99 23.01 39.54
C PHE A 106 -6.92 24.21 39.68
N GLU A 107 -7.72 24.50 38.65
CA GLU A 107 -8.62 25.66 38.66
C GLU A 107 -9.86 25.41 37.81
N ASN A 108 -10.95 26.11 38.12
CA ASN A 108 -12.23 25.96 37.42
C ASN A 108 -12.69 24.49 37.34
N GLY A 109 -12.40 23.70 38.37
CA GLY A 109 -12.79 22.28 38.47
C GLY A 109 -11.97 21.31 37.63
N ARG A 110 -10.85 21.74 37.03
CA ARG A 110 -9.99 20.89 36.19
C ARG A 110 -8.52 21.27 36.32
N THR A 111 -7.64 20.41 35.80
CA THR A 111 -6.21 20.71 35.74
C THR A 111 -5.87 21.59 34.54
N ALA A 112 -4.87 22.45 34.71
CA ALA A 112 -4.31 23.30 33.67
C ALA A 112 -2.78 23.25 33.71
N VAL A 113 -2.17 23.19 32.52
CA VAL A 113 -0.72 23.28 32.34
C VAL A 113 -0.40 24.54 31.58
N TYR A 114 0.35 25.42 32.22
CA TYR A 114 0.83 26.67 31.66
C TYR A 114 2.28 26.56 31.21
N SER A 115 2.64 27.27 30.15
CA SER A 115 4.03 27.43 29.74
C SER A 115 4.37 28.87 29.38
N VAL A 116 5.55 29.31 29.78
CA VAL A 116 6.18 30.57 29.38
C VAL A 116 7.57 30.21 28.88
N SER A 117 7.74 30.16 27.56
CA SER A 117 8.94 29.63 26.91
C SER A 117 9.45 30.55 25.79
N PRO A 118 10.71 30.41 25.37
CA PRO A 118 11.28 31.23 24.31
C PRO A 118 10.57 31.01 22.95
N GLU A 119 10.07 29.81 22.70
CA GLU A 119 9.38 29.43 21.46
C GLU A 119 8.12 30.27 21.19
N ASP A 120 7.45 30.71 22.26
CA ASP A 120 6.25 31.54 22.20
C ASP A 120 6.57 33.04 22.40
N GLY A 121 7.85 33.43 22.39
CA GLY A 121 8.27 34.78 22.75
C GLY A 121 7.93 35.13 24.20
N TYR A 122 7.99 34.13 25.08
CA TYR A 122 7.61 34.22 26.50
C TYR A 122 6.17 34.67 26.73
N LYS A 123 5.27 34.35 25.81
CA LYS A 123 3.83 34.55 26.03
C LYS A 123 3.24 33.40 26.82
N LEU A 124 2.33 33.71 27.74
CA LEU A 124 1.64 32.68 28.52
C LEU A 124 0.78 31.80 27.60
N ARG A 125 1.01 30.50 27.63
CA ARG A 125 0.18 29.48 26.97
C ARG A 125 -0.46 28.58 28.00
N VAL A 126 -1.70 28.19 27.75
CA VAL A 126 -2.47 27.28 28.61
C VAL A 126 -2.88 26.03 27.83
N ARG A 127 -2.80 24.87 28.50
CA ARG A 127 -3.25 23.59 27.98
C ARG A 127 -4.18 22.96 29.02
N VAL A 128 -5.41 22.68 28.59
CA VAL A 128 -6.47 22.06 29.40
C VAL A 128 -6.99 20.82 28.66
N LEU A 129 -7.52 19.87 29.42
CA LEU A 129 -8.24 18.72 28.86
C LEU A 129 -9.74 19.01 28.92
N ASP A 130 -10.43 18.88 27.79
CA ASP A 130 -11.87 19.12 27.70
C ASP A 130 -12.70 17.85 27.95
N ASN A 131 -12.06 16.68 28.03
CA ASN A 131 -12.72 15.40 28.23
C ASN A 131 -12.15 14.68 29.47
N PRO A 132 -13.00 14.27 30.44
CA PRO A 132 -12.62 13.51 31.62
C PRO A 132 -11.84 12.22 31.36
N ASN A 133 -12.03 11.61 30.19
CA ASN A 133 -11.39 10.34 29.83
C ASN A 133 -10.03 10.53 29.13
N ASN A 134 -9.62 11.76 28.85
CA ASN A 134 -8.35 12.04 28.21
C ASN A 134 -7.22 12.16 29.25
N PHE A 135 -6.01 11.86 28.80
CA PHE A 135 -4.79 12.23 29.48
C PHE A 135 -3.80 12.83 28.48
N ALA A 136 -2.85 13.61 28.98
CA ALA A 136 -1.75 14.15 28.20
C ALA A 136 -0.43 14.02 28.94
N VAL A 137 0.65 13.90 28.17
CA VAL A 137 2.03 13.96 28.66
C VAL A 137 2.68 15.19 28.05
N TRP A 138 3.10 16.12 28.89
CA TRP A 138 3.85 17.31 28.51
C TRP A 138 5.28 17.20 29.00
N THR A 139 6.20 17.79 28.26
CA THR A 139 7.62 17.78 28.61
C THR A 139 8.23 19.13 28.29
N GLY A 140 9.16 19.59 29.14
CA GLY A 140 9.86 20.87 28.98
C GLY A 140 11.35 20.75 29.28
N GLY A 141 12.10 21.78 28.92
CA GLY A 141 13.56 21.81 29.03
C GLY A 141 14.25 20.97 27.94
N ILE A 142 15.08 20.01 28.33
CA ILE A 142 15.90 19.20 27.42
C ILE A 142 15.43 17.74 27.33
N LYS A 143 15.80 17.07 26.23
CA LYS A 143 15.35 15.71 25.89
C LYS A 143 13.84 15.54 25.93
N THR A 144 13.11 16.60 25.55
CA THR A 144 11.64 16.65 25.63
C THR A 144 11.01 15.52 24.84
N ARG A 145 11.47 15.29 23.61
CA ARG A 145 10.99 14.20 22.76
C ARG A 145 11.23 12.83 23.38
N GLU A 146 12.45 12.51 23.79
CA GLU A 146 12.78 11.21 24.37
C GLU A 146 12.05 10.97 25.70
N ALA A 147 11.90 12.01 26.52
CA ALA A 147 11.14 11.95 27.76
C ALA A 147 9.66 11.69 27.47
N ASN A 148 9.07 12.37 26.48
CA ASN A 148 7.68 12.22 26.10
C ASN A 148 7.37 10.81 25.58
N GLU A 149 8.14 10.35 24.59
CA GLU A 149 8.00 9.01 24.00
C GLU A 149 8.14 7.92 25.07
N LYS A 150 9.11 8.08 25.99
CA LYS A 150 9.35 7.11 27.07
C LYS A 150 8.24 7.13 28.12
N ALA A 151 7.77 8.30 28.53
CA ALA A 151 6.68 8.44 29.49
C ALA A 151 5.38 7.87 28.92
N PHE A 152 4.99 8.30 27.72
CA PHE A 152 3.76 7.85 27.07
C PHE A 152 3.74 6.32 26.87
N SER A 153 4.84 5.75 26.36
CA SER A 153 4.94 4.30 26.15
C SER A 153 5.00 3.50 27.46
N THR A 154 5.57 4.05 28.53
CA THR A 154 5.62 3.36 29.83
C THR A 154 4.26 3.39 30.50
N PHE A 155 3.57 4.54 30.49
CA PHE A 155 2.25 4.66 31.10
C PHE A 155 1.23 3.77 30.38
N THR A 156 1.15 3.82 29.04
CA THR A 156 0.20 2.98 28.28
C THR A 156 0.42 1.47 28.48
N LYS A 157 1.65 1.03 28.78
CA LYS A 157 1.96 -0.38 29.06
C LYS A 157 1.69 -0.81 30.51
N THR A 158 1.82 0.11 31.46
CA THR A 158 1.82 -0.24 32.90
C THR A 158 0.60 0.30 33.64
N MET A 159 -0.08 1.29 33.06
CA MET A 159 -1.13 2.10 33.68
C MET A 159 -0.73 2.63 35.07
N ASN A 160 0.58 2.90 35.25
CA ASN A 160 1.15 3.23 36.54
C ASN A 160 2.03 4.49 36.43
N VAL A 161 1.55 5.58 37.03
CA VAL A 161 2.21 6.90 37.01
C VAL A 161 3.59 6.85 37.69
N ILE A 162 3.74 6.08 38.78
CA ILE A 162 5.02 5.93 39.48
C ILE A 162 6.06 5.27 38.56
N GLU A 163 5.69 4.16 37.91
CA GLU A 163 6.57 3.45 36.97
C GLU A 163 6.92 4.30 35.75
N MET A 164 5.96 5.07 35.23
CA MET A 164 6.18 6.04 34.16
C MET A 164 7.30 7.02 34.53
N TYR A 165 7.21 7.70 35.67
CA TYR A 165 8.22 8.66 36.10
C TYR A 165 9.58 8.00 36.33
N LYS A 166 9.62 6.87 37.06
CA LYS A 166 10.84 6.10 37.34
C LYS A 166 11.57 5.75 36.04
N LYS A 167 10.91 5.07 35.12
CA LYS A 167 11.52 4.56 33.89
C LYS A 167 11.86 5.68 32.91
N THR A 168 11.14 6.80 32.94
CA THR A 168 11.43 7.95 32.07
C THR A 168 12.73 8.63 32.48
N PHE A 169 12.84 9.03 33.75
CA PHE A 169 14.04 9.72 34.24
C PHE A 169 15.27 8.82 34.26
N ASP A 170 15.13 7.54 34.63
CA ASP A 170 16.22 6.56 34.54
C ASP A 170 16.74 6.43 33.09
N HIS A 171 15.82 6.44 32.10
CA HIS A 171 16.16 6.29 30.68
C HIS A 171 16.85 7.53 30.08
N ILE A 172 16.32 8.72 30.34
CA ILE A 172 16.84 9.97 29.77
C ILE A 172 18.08 10.50 30.52
N SER A 173 18.40 9.92 31.68
CA SER A 173 19.54 10.32 32.51
C SER A 173 20.84 10.51 31.72
N TYR A 174 21.51 11.62 32.03
CA TYR A 174 22.82 12.02 31.50
C TYR A 174 23.38 13.17 32.37
N GLU A 175 24.48 13.81 31.98
CA GLU A 175 25.13 14.88 32.75
C GLU A 175 24.19 16.04 33.14
N GLY A 176 23.18 16.37 32.34
CA GLY A 176 22.19 17.42 32.66
C GLY A 176 20.87 16.95 33.27
N ILE A 177 20.62 15.64 33.37
CA ILE A 177 19.39 15.06 33.98
C ILE A 177 19.77 13.93 34.95
N GLY A 178 19.48 14.11 36.24
CA GLY A 178 19.75 13.10 37.26
C GLY A 178 19.69 13.63 38.70
N GLY A 179 20.41 12.97 39.62
CA GLY A 179 20.26 13.25 41.06
C GLY A 179 18.95 12.70 41.62
N GLN A 180 18.17 13.54 42.29
CA GLN A 180 16.87 13.22 42.88
C GLN A 180 15.73 13.59 41.93
N LEU A 181 14.86 12.64 41.67
CA LEU A 181 13.55 12.86 41.05
C LEU A 181 12.56 13.24 42.14
N THR A 182 11.89 14.38 41.96
CA THR A 182 10.74 14.78 42.78
C THR A 182 9.53 14.94 41.88
N VAL A 183 8.39 14.36 42.27
CA VAL A 183 7.10 14.48 41.57
C VAL A 183 6.07 15.01 42.56
N TYR A 184 5.41 16.11 42.21
CA TYR A 184 4.23 16.60 42.92
C TYR A 184 2.97 16.12 42.22
N GLN A 185 1.94 15.84 43.01
CA GLN A 185 0.57 15.66 42.55
C GLN A 185 -0.26 16.87 42.96
N LEU A 186 -1.02 17.40 42.01
CA LEU A 186 -2.10 18.37 42.20
C LEU A 186 -3.44 17.72 41.90
N ASP A 187 -4.41 18.00 42.75
CA ASP A 187 -5.82 17.76 42.51
C ASP A 187 -6.65 18.79 43.30
N ARG A 188 -7.96 18.58 43.39
CA ARG A 188 -8.86 19.46 44.15
C ARG A 188 -8.52 19.59 45.64
N ASP A 189 -7.78 18.63 46.20
CA ASP A 189 -7.42 18.59 47.62
C ASP A 189 -6.08 19.30 47.89
N GLY A 190 -5.42 19.80 46.84
CA GLY A 190 -4.21 20.61 46.91
C GLY A 190 -2.97 19.94 46.32
N ILE A 191 -1.80 20.41 46.75
CA ILE A 191 -0.48 19.95 46.29
C ILE A 191 0.13 19.02 47.32
N ARG A 192 0.63 17.85 46.89
CA ARG A 192 1.40 16.93 47.74
C ARG A 192 2.58 16.32 47.00
N VAL A 193 3.63 15.95 47.72
CA VAL A 193 4.72 15.12 47.16
C VAL A 193 4.16 13.74 46.87
N PHE A 194 4.26 13.31 45.61
CA PHE A 194 3.75 12.02 45.14
C PHE A 194 4.84 10.95 45.05
N LEU A 195 6.03 11.34 44.60
CA LEU A 195 7.19 10.46 44.48
C LEU A 195 8.47 11.25 44.72
N GLN A 196 9.37 10.69 45.53
CA GLN A 196 10.73 11.21 45.68
C GLN A 196 11.71 10.03 45.70
N ARG A 197 12.73 10.05 44.83
CA ARG A 197 13.78 9.01 44.80
C ARG A 197 15.01 9.44 44.01
N ALA A 198 16.12 8.74 44.23
CA ALA A 198 17.28 8.84 43.37
C ALA A 198 16.99 8.28 41.96
N ILE A 199 17.44 9.00 40.93
CA ILE A 199 17.40 8.56 39.53
C ILE A 199 18.51 7.52 39.32
N LYS A 200 18.19 6.42 38.64
CA LYS A 200 19.19 5.42 38.25
C LYS A 200 19.96 5.94 37.04
N GLU A 201 21.11 6.56 37.32
CA GLU A 201 21.96 7.16 36.30
C GLU A 201 22.79 6.13 35.52
N LYS A 202 23.23 6.51 34.32
CA LYS A 202 24.15 5.71 33.48
C LYS A 202 25.54 5.67 34.10
N SER A 203 26.26 4.55 33.94
CA SER A 203 27.53 4.26 34.62
C SER A 203 28.73 5.13 34.23
N ARG A 204 28.59 6.06 33.29
CA ARG A 204 29.68 6.90 32.74
C ARG A 204 29.29 8.37 32.61
N LEU A 205 28.83 8.98 33.70
CA LEU A 205 28.59 10.43 33.72
C LEU A 205 29.88 11.20 33.91
N LYS A 206 30.10 12.22 33.08
CA LYS A 206 31.18 13.19 33.30
C LYS A 206 30.80 14.12 34.45
N ARG A 207 31.63 14.15 35.49
CA ARG A 207 31.42 14.96 36.69
C ARG A 207 32.63 15.87 36.89
N ILE A 208 32.37 17.12 37.24
CA ILE A 208 33.39 18.03 37.73
C ILE A 208 33.29 18.05 39.24
N HIS A 209 34.38 17.70 39.92
CA HIS A 209 34.48 17.83 41.37
C HIS A 209 35.16 19.17 41.66
N LEU A 210 34.37 20.25 41.71
CA LEU A 210 34.84 21.54 42.20
C LEU A 210 34.37 21.74 43.64
N PRO A 211 35.22 22.20 44.56
CA PRO A 211 34.78 22.67 45.86
C PRO A 211 33.75 23.80 45.65
N ILE A 212 32.53 23.62 46.18
CA ILE A 212 31.40 24.54 45.99
C ILE A 212 31.73 25.98 46.40
N GLU A 213 32.68 26.16 47.32
CA GLU A 213 33.14 27.44 47.83
C GLU A 213 33.92 28.29 46.80
N GLU A 214 34.54 27.66 45.78
CA GLU A 214 35.34 28.38 44.77
C GLU A 214 34.52 28.80 43.53
N MET A 215 33.36 28.17 43.29
CA MET A 215 32.59 28.43 42.06
C MET A 215 31.76 29.70 42.07
N PHE A 216 31.45 30.25 43.25
CA PHE A 216 30.65 31.47 43.37
C PHE A 216 31.50 32.74 43.57
N SER A 217 32.84 32.64 43.53
CA SER A 217 33.75 33.76 43.76
C SER A 217 34.45 34.31 42.50
N TYR A 218 34.16 33.81 41.29
CA TYR A 218 34.88 34.19 40.07
C TYR A 218 34.12 35.24 39.23
N GLU A 219 34.22 36.50 39.64
CA GLU A 219 34.13 37.67 38.76
C GLU A 219 35.54 38.06 38.31
N ARG A 220 36.13 37.39 37.32
CA ARG A 220 37.27 37.97 36.58
C ARG A 220 37.23 37.59 35.12
N GLY A 221 37.16 38.63 34.30
CA GLY A 221 37.20 38.56 32.86
C GLY A 221 38.50 37.96 32.34
N ILE A 222 38.37 37.33 31.18
CA ILE A 222 39.47 37.01 30.30
C ILE A 222 39.16 37.73 28.99
N GLU A 223 39.75 38.91 28.83
CA GLU A 223 39.99 39.49 27.51
C GLU A 223 41.13 38.70 26.88
N GLN A 224 40.87 38.01 25.75
CA GLN A 224 41.93 37.72 24.78
C GLN A 224 41.42 37.90 23.35
N HIS A 225 42.13 38.76 22.63
CA HIS A 225 41.97 39.04 21.22
C HIS A 225 42.29 37.82 20.36
N LEU A 226 41.26 37.24 19.73
CA LEU A 226 41.40 36.40 18.55
C LEU A 226 40.29 36.78 17.57
N VAL A 227 40.64 37.17 16.35
CA VAL A 227 39.67 37.15 15.25
C VAL A 227 39.50 35.68 14.86
N VAL A 228 38.59 35.00 15.54
CA VAL A 228 37.95 33.80 15.02
C VAL A 228 36.58 34.28 14.56
N ALA A 229 36.39 34.43 13.25
CA ALA A 229 35.07 34.70 12.70
C ALA A 229 34.26 33.38 12.75
N GLU A 230 33.75 33.06 13.93
CA GLU A 230 32.87 31.90 14.17
C GLU A 230 31.45 32.18 13.65
N THR A 231 31.09 33.46 13.45
CA THR A 231 29.84 33.86 12.80
C THR A 231 29.99 35.28 12.22
N VAL A 232 29.60 35.49 10.96
CA VAL A 232 29.34 36.84 10.47
C VAL A 232 27.90 37.16 10.84
N VAL A 233 27.72 37.95 11.90
CA VAL A 233 26.40 38.44 12.32
C VAL A 233 26.29 39.90 11.87
N GLY A 234 25.60 40.12 10.75
CA GLY A 234 25.38 41.45 10.17
C GLY A 234 24.98 41.38 8.70
N GLN A 235 24.49 42.49 8.14
CA GLN A 235 24.34 42.63 6.70
C GLN A 235 25.74 42.79 6.10
N LEU A 236 26.29 41.72 5.53
CA LEU A 236 27.43 41.85 4.62
C LEU A 236 27.02 42.86 3.54
N GLY A 237 27.84 43.91 3.36
CA GLY A 237 27.57 44.98 2.40
C GLY A 237 27.41 44.48 0.96
N ASN A 238 27.40 45.38 -0.01
CA ASN A 238 27.22 45.05 -1.43
C ASN A 238 28.48 44.38 -2.03
N PHE A 239 28.93 43.26 -1.46
CA PHE A 239 30.02 42.45 -1.99
C PHE A 239 29.51 41.66 -3.19
N VAL A 240 30.33 41.59 -4.24
CA VAL A 240 29.99 40.86 -5.47
C VAL A 240 29.98 39.34 -5.22
N THR A 241 30.86 38.84 -4.32
CA THR A 241 31.07 37.40 -4.10
C THR A 241 31.56 37.12 -2.67
N MET A 242 30.97 36.10 -2.03
CA MET A 242 31.55 35.32 -0.93
C MET A 242 32.02 33.97 -1.47
N GLU A 243 33.27 33.60 -1.20
CA GLU A 243 33.88 32.36 -1.68
C GLU A 243 34.59 31.63 -0.53
N ILE A 244 34.24 30.37 -0.30
CA ILE A 244 34.86 29.50 0.70
C ILE A 244 35.44 28.28 -0.03
N GLY A 245 36.76 28.14 -0.04
CA GLY A 245 37.47 27.07 -0.74
C GLY A 245 38.33 27.57 -1.90
N SER A 246 38.73 26.68 -2.81
CA SER A 246 39.50 27.03 -4.00
C SER A 246 39.34 25.98 -5.11
N GLY A 247 39.59 26.39 -6.36
CA GLY A 247 39.38 25.53 -7.54
C GLY A 247 37.92 25.05 -7.61
N ASN A 248 37.72 23.75 -7.85
CA ASN A 248 36.38 23.15 -7.88
C ASN A 248 35.86 22.70 -6.50
N ASN A 249 36.68 22.77 -5.45
CA ASN A 249 36.26 22.46 -4.08
C ASN A 249 35.89 23.75 -3.37
N VAL A 250 34.77 24.33 -3.78
CA VAL A 250 34.37 25.69 -3.39
C VAL A 250 32.87 25.80 -3.16
N THR A 251 32.48 26.66 -2.23
CA THR A 251 31.11 27.17 -2.06
C THR A 251 31.12 28.67 -2.31
N LYS A 252 30.20 29.15 -3.16
CA LYS A 252 30.11 30.56 -3.55
C LYS A 252 28.70 31.10 -3.34
N ILE A 253 28.62 32.34 -2.88
CA ILE A 253 27.41 33.16 -2.87
C ILE A 253 27.75 34.44 -3.62
N ASN A 254 27.11 34.71 -4.76
CA ASN A 254 27.37 35.89 -5.58
C ASN A 254 26.09 36.36 -6.29
N THR A 255 26.23 37.31 -7.22
CA THR A 255 25.09 37.85 -8.00
C THR A 255 24.38 36.84 -8.90
N ASN A 256 24.95 35.66 -9.15
CA ASN A 256 24.27 34.57 -9.87
C ASN A 256 23.46 33.66 -8.93
N GLY A 257 23.81 33.58 -7.63
CA GLY A 257 23.13 32.77 -6.62
C GLY A 257 24.09 32.07 -5.66
N ILE A 258 23.66 30.91 -5.14
CA ILE A 258 24.43 30.02 -4.26
C ILE A 258 24.89 28.81 -5.07
N SER A 259 26.17 28.45 -5.03
CA SER A 259 26.70 27.26 -5.73
C SER A 259 27.78 26.54 -4.94
N ALA A 260 27.92 25.23 -5.16
CA ALA A 260 28.95 24.42 -4.54
C ALA A 260 29.49 23.35 -5.51
N GLY A 261 30.78 23.03 -5.39
CA GLY A 261 31.43 21.94 -6.13
C GLY A 261 31.99 22.30 -7.51
N HIS A 262 32.03 23.59 -7.87
CA HIS A 262 32.77 24.08 -9.04
C HIS A 262 33.03 25.61 -8.95
N ALA A 263 34.13 26.09 -9.56
CA ALA A 263 34.47 27.53 -9.57
C ALA A 263 33.50 28.40 -10.39
N ASP A 264 33.09 27.89 -11.54
CA ASP A 264 32.05 28.46 -12.42
C ASP A 264 30.65 28.00 -12.00
N PHE A 265 29.75 28.96 -11.81
CA PHE A 265 28.36 28.75 -11.41
C PHE A 265 27.61 27.79 -12.35
N ASN A 266 27.79 27.92 -13.67
CA ASN A 266 27.03 27.11 -14.64
C ASN A 266 27.47 25.64 -14.67
N SER A 267 28.69 25.38 -14.21
CA SER A 267 29.30 24.06 -14.14
C SER A 267 29.15 23.42 -12.74
N ALA A 268 28.62 24.16 -11.75
CA ALA A 268 28.48 23.66 -10.38
C ALA A 268 27.40 22.57 -10.26
N PRO A 269 27.71 21.39 -9.67
CA PRO A 269 26.77 20.28 -9.52
C PRO A 269 25.65 20.57 -8.52
N PHE A 270 25.82 21.56 -7.65
CA PHE A 270 24.77 22.15 -6.82
C PHE A 270 24.75 23.65 -7.07
N ARG A 271 23.60 24.19 -7.48
CA ARG A 271 23.40 25.63 -7.65
C ARG A 271 21.94 26.04 -7.50
N LEU A 272 21.71 27.16 -6.82
CA LEU A 272 20.44 27.84 -6.65
C LEU A 272 20.59 29.26 -7.20
N ASP A 273 19.92 29.58 -8.30
CA ASP A 273 19.99 30.92 -8.88
C ASP A 273 19.14 31.96 -8.13
N MET A 274 19.32 33.24 -8.45
CA MET A 274 18.55 34.34 -7.84
C MET A 274 17.04 34.31 -8.17
N LYS A 275 16.60 33.46 -9.10
CA LYS A 275 15.18 33.22 -9.43
C LYS A 275 14.60 32.02 -8.67
N GLY A 276 15.42 31.31 -7.89
CA GLY A 276 15.02 30.13 -7.12
C GLY A 276 15.11 28.80 -7.88
N ASN A 277 15.75 28.75 -9.05
CA ASN A 277 15.95 27.50 -9.77
C ASN A 277 17.10 26.71 -9.13
N LEU A 278 16.79 25.52 -8.62
CA LEU A 278 17.76 24.59 -8.06
C LEU A 278 18.19 23.55 -9.11
N VAL A 279 19.50 23.37 -9.28
CA VAL A 279 20.10 22.22 -9.97
C VAL A 279 20.98 21.48 -8.97
N ALA A 280 20.73 20.19 -8.80
CA ALA A 280 21.50 19.31 -7.92
C ALA A 280 21.64 17.92 -8.55
N ASN A 281 22.87 17.36 -8.56
CA ASN A 281 23.09 15.98 -9.01
C ASN A 281 22.51 14.93 -8.05
N SER A 282 22.36 15.27 -6.77
CA SER A 282 21.73 14.43 -5.74
C SER A 282 21.04 15.32 -4.70
N LEU A 283 19.85 14.90 -4.27
CA LEU A 283 19.07 15.57 -3.24
C LEU A 283 18.47 14.52 -2.31
N THR A 284 18.83 14.57 -1.03
CA THR A 284 18.13 13.83 0.03
C THR A 284 17.32 14.82 0.85
N ALA A 285 16.00 14.66 0.86
CA ALA A 285 15.09 15.51 1.64
C ALA A 285 14.24 14.65 2.57
N ASN A 286 14.20 15.01 3.86
CA ASN A 286 13.33 14.34 4.84
C ASN A 286 11.84 14.54 4.51
N TYR A 287 11.52 15.68 3.91
CA TYR A 287 10.18 16.04 3.43
C TYR A 287 10.30 17.06 2.29
N ALA A 288 9.50 16.91 1.25
CA ALA A 288 9.35 17.89 0.18
C ALA A 288 7.89 18.00 -0.24
N LYS A 289 7.37 19.23 -0.31
CA LYS A 289 6.07 19.53 -0.92
C LYS A 289 6.32 20.22 -2.25
N ILE A 290 6.03 19.53 -3.35
CA ILE A 290 6.23 20.04 -4.70
C ILE A 290 4.86 20.39 -5.27
N PHE A 291 4.64 21.66 -5.62
CA PHE A 291 3.34 22.13 -6.13
C PHE A 291 3.07 21.63 -7.56
N SER A 292 4.12 21.61 -8.39
CA SER A 292 4.09 21.08 -9.75
C SER A 292 5.41 20.38 -10.04
N SER A 293 5.35 19.17 -10.59
CA SER A 293 6.52 18.34 -10.90
C SER A 293 6.36 17.68 -12.26
N ASN A 294 7.45 17.61 -13.01
CA ASN A 294 7.58 16.74 -14.18
C ASN A 294 8.77 15.79 -13.94
N PHE A 295 8.53 14.48 -14.05
CA PHE A 295 9.57 13.46 -13.93
C PHE A 295 9.90 12.96 -15.34
N SER A 296 11.07 13.31 -15.88
CA SER A 296 11.62 12.75 -17.13
C SER A 296 12.71 11.76 -16.77
N ASP A 297 12.68 10.56 -17.34
CA ASP A 297 13.72 9.54 -17.19
C ASP A 297 13.99 9.11 -15.73
N GLY A 298 13.03 9.34 -14.83
CA GLY A 298 13.13 9.06 -13.40
C GLY A 298 12.31 7.84 -12.96
N GLU A 299 12.75 7.20 -11.87
CA GLU A 299 12.06 6.09 -11.21
C GLU A 299 11.46 6.54 -9.87
N ILE A 300 10.29 6.00 -9.50
CA ILE A 300 9.69 6.17 -8.18
C ILE A 300 9.69 4.81 -7.48
N VAL A 301 10.58 4.61 -6.51
CA VAL A 301 10.74 3.34 -5.78
C VAL A 301 10.20 3.45 -4.35
N GLY A 302 9.47 2.44 -3.88
CA GLY A 302 9.06 2.29 -2.47
C GLY A 302 8.06 3.32 -1.94
N SER A 303 7.48 4.13 -2.82
CA SER A 303 6.58 5.22 -2.45
C SER A 303 5.12 4.87 -2.72
N SER A 304 4.21 5.43 -1.92
CA SER A 304 2.79 5.45 -2.29
C SER A 304 2.55 6.55 -3.33
N ILE A 305 1.86 6.23 -4.43
CA ILE A 305 1.42 7.21 -5.43
C ILE A 305 -0.07 7.48 -5.18
N ASN A 306 -0.48 8.74 -5.18
CA ASN A 306 -1.89 9.13 -5.15
C ASN A 306 -2.10 10.34 -6.07
N VAL A 307 -2.75 10.10 -7.21
CA VAL A 307 -3.02 11.11 -8.24
C VAL A 307 -4.53 11.34 -8.32
N GLY A 308 -4.92 12.61 -8.43
CA GLY A 308 -6.30 13.00 -8.65
C GLY A 308 -7.24 12.66 -7.49
N ASN A 309 -6.77 12.73 -6.25
CA ASN A 309 -7.55 12.40 -5.04
C ASN A 309 -8.10 10.96 -5.07
N GLY A 310 -7.22 10.00 -5.33
CA GLY A 310 -7.54 8.56 -5.31
C GLY A 310 -7.92 7.95 -6.66
N GLN A 311 -7.92 8.72 -7.76
CA GLN A 311 -8.23 8.19 -9.09
C GLN A 311 -7.18 7.20 -9.61
N PHE A 312 -5.93 7.40 -9.22
CA PHE A 312 -4.84 6.45 -9.41
C PHE A 312 -4.03 6.36 -8.13
N THR A 313 -3.92 5.17 -7.56
CA THR A 313 -3.07 4.92 -6.39
C THR A 313 -2.19 3.72 -6.57
N VAL A 314 -0.99 3.78 -5.99
CA VAL A 314 -0.12 2.63 -5.77
C VAL A 314 0.20 2.62 -4.29
N ASP A 315 -0.11 1.54 -3.60
CA ASP A 315 0.22 1.41 -2.18
C ASP A 315 1.67 0.94 -1.96
N ARG A 316 2.12 0.91 -0.70
CA ARG A 316 3.48 0.47 -0.36
C ARG A 316 3.75 -1.01 -0.64
N SER A 317 2.71 -1.81 -0.85
CA SER A 317 2.82 -3.22 -1.21
C SER A 317 2.86 -3.42 -2.74
N GLY A 318 2.75 -2.34 -3.52
CA GLY A 318 2.71 -2.37 -4.97
C GLY A 318 1.32 -2.62 -5.56
N ASN A 319 0.26 -2.62 -4.76
CA ASN A 319 -1.09 -2.75 -5.29
C ASN A 319 -1.48 -1.47 -6.01
N MET A 320 -1.88 -1.60 -7.28
CA MET A 320 -2.34 -0.49 -8.11
C MET A 320 -3.88 -0.46 -8.16
N TYR A 321 -4.45 0.71 -7.90
CA TYR A 321 -5.84 1.03 -8.24
C TYR A 321 -5.87 2.14 -9.30
N ALA A 322 -6.63 1.94 -10.37
CA ALA A 322 -6.91 2.96 -11.36
C ALA A 322 -8.41 2.95 -11.68
N GLY A 323 -9.09 4.06 -11.40
CA GLY A 323 -10.52 4.19 -11.70
C GLY A 323 -10.81 4.12 -13.21
N ASN A 324 -9.88 4.64 -14.02
CA ASN A 324 -9.86 4.49 -15.48
C ASN A 324 -8.41 4.32 -15.96
N GLY A 325 -8.19 3.53 -17.01
CA GLY A 325 -6.85 3.29 -17.54
C GLY A 325 -6.83 3.04 -19.05
N LYS A 326 -5.82 3.58 -19.74
CA LYS A 326 -5.46 3.23 -21.12
C LYS A 326 -4.04 2.68 -21.12
N PHE A 327 -3.93 1.37 -21.27
CA PHE A 327 -2.64 0.67 -21.27
C PHE A 327 -2.12 0.52 -22.71
N ARG A 328 -0.81 0.58 -22.89
CA ARG A 328 -0.10 0.22 -24.13
C ARG A 328 0.94 -0.84 -23.78
N GLY A 329 1.04 -1.90 -24.59
CA GLY A 329 1.97 -3.00 -24.37
C GLY A 329 1.29 -4.31 -23.97
N THR A 330 2.07 -5.21 -23.38
CA THR A 330 1.65 -6.55 -22.95
C THR A 330 1.20 -6.52 -21.48
N ILE A 331 0.12 -7.23 -21.17
CA ILE A 331 -0.31 -7.51 -19.79
C ILE A 331 -0.09 -9.01 -19.57
N ASP A 332 0.77 -9.37 -18.63
CA ASP A 332 1.14 -10.75 -18.31
C ASP A 332 0.72 -11.13 -16.88
N GLY A 333 0.38 -12.40 -16.65
CA GLY A 333 0.06 -12.94 -15.32
C GLY A 333 -1.20 -12.38 -14.63
N THR A 334 -2.15 -11.83 -15.38
CA THR A 334 -3.32 -11.14 -14.80
C THR A 334 -4.59 -12.01 -14.73
N THR A 335 -5.48 -11.68 -13.80
CA THR A 335 -6.87 -12.17 -13.74
C THR A 335 -7.82 -11.00 -13.97
N PHE A 336 -8.73 -11.13 -14.93
CA PHE A 336 -9.79 -10.15 -15.18
C PHE A 336 -11.11 -10.63 -14.55
N THR A 337 -11.68 -9.86 -13.64
CA THR A 337 -12.95 -10.17 -12.96
C THR A 337 -14.00 -9.09 -13.23
N GLY A 338 -15.18 -9.47 -13.76
CA GLY A 338 -16.40 -8.65 -13.69
C GLY A 338 -16.65 -7.60 -14.78
N GLY A 339 -16.18 -7.78 -16.03
CA GLY A 339 -16.40 -6.78 -17.10
C GLY A 339 -16.52 -7.33 -18.53
N LEU A 340 -16.71 -6.42 -19.50
CA LEU A 340 -16.67 -6.69 -20.94
C LEU A 340 -15.23 -6.57 -21.45
N ILE A 341 -14.66 -7.67 -21.95
CA ILE A 341 -13.41 -7.67 -22.69
C ILE A 341 -13.74 -7.67 -24.18
N ARG A 342 -13.24 -6.69 -24.94
CA ARG A 342 -13.51 -6.59 -26.39
C ARG A 342 -12.33 -6.07 -27.19
N THR A 343 -12.23 -6.50 -28.45
CA THR A 343 -11.14 -6.09 -29.36
C THR A 343 -11.35 -4.73 -30.03
N SER A 344 -12.58 -4.22 -30.07
CA SER A 344 -12.93 -2.89 -30.61
C SER A 344 -14.18 -2.32 -29.94
N ALA A 345 -14.33 -1.00 -29.93
CA ALA A 345 -15.51 -0.34 -29.38
C ALA A 345 -16.75 -0.45 -30.27
N SER A 346 -16.55 -0.57 -31.59
CA SER A 346 -17.59 -0.70 -32.61
C SER A 346 -17.08 -1.56 -33.78
N GLY A 347 -17.99 -1.92 -34.70
CA GLY A 347 -17.65 -2.77 -35.83
C GLY A 347 -17.50 -4.24 -35.45
N ARG A 348 -16.83 -5.00 -36.33
CA ARG A 348 -16.52 -6.42 -36.09
C ARG A 348 -15.55 -6.56 -34.91
N ARG A 349 -15.88 -7.43 -33.96
CA ARG A 349 -15.09 -7.58 -32.72
C ARG A 349 -15.33 -8.93 -32.05
N ILE A 350 -14.44 -9.28 -31.15
CA ILE A 350 -14.65 -10.36 -30.18
C ILE A 350 -15.07 -9.73 -28.86
N GLU A 351 -16.01 -10.36 -28.15
CA GLU A 351 -16.48 -9.96 -26.82
C GLU A 351 -16.44 -11.14 -25.85
N LEU A 352 -16.07 -10.88 -24.60
CA LEU A 352 -16.23 -11.79 -23.48
C LEU A 352 -16.87 -11.01 -22.32
N ASP A 353 -18.03 -11.46 -21.86
CA ASP A 353 -18.77 -10.91 -20.73
C ASP A 353 -19.61 -12.00 -20.04
N GLN A 354 -20.61 -11.62 -19.25
CA GLN A 354 -21.52 -12.54 -18.54
C GLN A 354 -22.29 -13.50 -19.47
N ARG A 355 -22.43 -13.19 -20.76
CA ARG A 355 -23.10 -14.07 -21.75
C ARG A 355 -22.10 -14.99 -22.48
N GLY A 356 -20.83 -15.00 -22.07
CA GLY A 356 -19.77 -15.85 -22.65
C GLY A 356 -18.99 -15.18 -23.79
N PHE A 357 -18.22 -16.00 -24.51
CA PHE A 357 -17.36 -15.56 -25.62
C PHE A 357 -18.15 -15.44 -26.92
N ARG A 358 -18.02 -14.33 -27.65
CA ARG A 358 -18.75 -14.08 -28.90
C ARG A 358 -17.90 -13.38 -29.96
N ALA A 359 -18.14 -13.73 -31.22
CA ALA A 359 -17.76 -12.92 -32.37
C ALA A 359 -18.97 -12.09 -32.84
N VAL A 360 -18.82 -10.78 -32.89
CA VAL A 360 -19.86 -9.82 -33.24
C VAL A 360 -19.51 -9.13 -34.55
N ASP A 361 -20.50 -8.92 -35.42
CA ASP A 361 -20.30 -8.23 -36.69
C ASP A 361 -20.41 -6.69 -36.58
N SER A 362 -20.35 -6.00 -37.71
CA SER A 362 -20.43 -4.55 -37.78
C SER A 362 -21.79 -3.95 -37.40
N SER A 363 -22.88 -4.72 -37.53
CA SER A 363 -24.23 -4.32 -37.10
C SER A 363 -24.51 -4.66 -35.64
N GLY A 364 -23.58 -5.29 -34.94
CA GLY A 364 -23.73 -5.67 -33.53
C GLY A 364 -24.37 -7.05 -33.33
N ALA A 365 -24.60 -7.83 -34.40
CA ALA A 365 -25.16 -9.17 -34.30
C ALA A 365 -24.07 -10.19 -33.90
N SER A 366 -24.34 -11.01 -32.88
CA SER A 366 -23.50 -12.15 -32.51
C SER A 366 -23.56 -13.20 -33.62
N ARG A 367 -22.42 -13.57 -34.21
CA ARG A 367 -22.33 -14.57 -35.29
C ARG A 367 -21.92 -15.95 -34.80
N ILE A 368 -21.00 -15.96 -33.85
CA ILE A 368 -20.50 -17.18 -33.21
C ILE A 368 -20.48 -16.90 -31.72
N SER A 369 -21.01 -17.81 -30.91
CA SER A 369 -21.00 -17.69 -29.46
C SER A 369 -20.65 -19.02 -28.82
N ILE A 370 -19.78 -19.01 -27.82
CA ILE A 370 -19.69 -20.12 -26.86
C ILE A 370 -20.76 -19.85 -25.81
N GLN A 371 -21.88 -20.56 -25.93
CA GLN A 371 -22.99 -20.47 -25.00
C GLN A 371 -22.60 -21.19 -23.71
N THR A 372 -22.75 -20.47 -22.60
CA THR A 372 -22.53 -20.98 -21.23
C THR A 372 -23.83 -20.79 -20.46
N ASP A 373 -24.94 -21.21 -21.07
CA ASP A 373 -26.25 -21.07 -20.45
C ASP A 373 -26.29 -21.92 -19.17
N SER A 374 -26.48 -21.24 -18.04
CA SER A 374 -26.62 -21.85 -16.72
C SER A 374 -27.82 -22.78 -16.65
N ASP A 375 -28.81 -22.60 -17.52
CA ASP A 375 -30.13 -23.21 -17.34
C ASP A 375 -30.22 -24.63 -17.91
N GLN A 376 -29.25 -25.05 -18.73
CA GLN A 376 -29.20 -26.41 -19.31
C GLN A 376 -27.91 -27.16 -18.98
N GLY A 377 -26.92 -26.54 -18.35
CA GLY A 377 -25.64 -27.20 -18.02
C GLY A 377 -24.85 -27.65 -19.26
N ILE A 378 -25.10 -27.03 -20.40
CA ILE A 378 -24.54 -27.41 -21.70
C ILE A 378 -23.52 -26.36 -22.14
N ALA A 379 -22.35 -26.81 -22.58
CA ALA A 379 -21.37 -25.98 -23.27
C ALA A 379 -21.47 -26.24 -24.78
N GLY A 380 -21.65 -25.19 -25.58
CA GLY A 380 -21.80 -25.32 -27.02
C GLY A 380 -21.39 -24.09 -27.81
N ILE A 381 -21.08 -24.29 -29.10
CA ILE A 381 -20.79 -23.25 -30.07
C ILE A 381 -22.05 -23.03 -30.92
N GLY A 382 -22.67 -21.86 -30.79
CA GLY A 382 -23.81 -21.44 -31.59
C GLY A 382 -23.40 -20.59 -32.79
N PHE A 383 -24.14 -20.71 -33.89
CA PHE A 383 -23.95 -19.99 -35.14
C PHE A 383 -25.23 -19.23 -35.50
N ASN A 384 -25.11 -17.94 -35.80
CA ASN A 384 -26.24 -17.08 -36.15
C ASN A 384 -26.04 -16.39 -37.51
N ASP A 385 -27.15 -16.00 -38.13
CA ASP A 385 -27.16 -15.24 -39.38
C ASP A 385 -26.92 -13.73 -39.17
N SER A 386 -27.16 -12.92 -40.21
CA SER A 386 -26.97 -11.47 -40.16
C SER A 386 -28.03 -10.69 -39.41
N GLY A 387 -29.20 -11.29 -39.20
CA GLY A 387 -30.20 -10.75 -38.28
C GLY A 387 -29.92 -11.15 -36.83
N GLY A 388 -28.88 -11.95 -36.55
CA GLY A 388 -28.63 -12.55 -35.25
C GLY A 388 -29.55 -13.75 -34.95
N GLY A 389 -30.25 -14.28 -35.95
CA GLY A 389 -31.10 -15.45 -35.81
C GLY A 389 -30.30 -16.74 -35.80
N TRP A 390 -30.62 -17.64 -34.87
CA TRP A 390 -29.98 -18.95 -34.73
C TRP A 390 -30.07 -19.78 -36.01
N GLN A 391 -28.93 -20.31 -36.47
CA GLN A 391 -28.82 -21.17 -37.65
C GLN A 391 -28.37 -22.59 -37.31
N GLY A 392 -27.69 -22.77 -36.19
CA GLY A 392 -27.20 -24.07 -35.75
C GLY A 392 -26.29 -23.99 -34.54
N GLN A 393 -25.95 -25.15 -33.98
CA GLN A 393 -24.99 -25.26 -32.89
C GLN A 393 -24.34 -26.63 -32.84
N ILE A 394 -23.16 -26.68 -32.23
CA ILE A 394 -22.47 -27.91 -31.81
C ILE A 394 -22.39 -27.86 -30.29
N LEU A 395 -22.96 -28.84 -29.60
CA LEU A 395 -23.03 -28.84 -28.13
C LEU A 395 -22.70 -30.21 -27.56
N ALA A 396 -22.13 -30.24 -26.37
CA ALA A 396 -21.92 -31.47 -25.62
C ALA A 396 -22.90 -31.54 -24.44
N THR A 397 -23.53 -32.68 -24.26
CA THR A 397 -24.29 -33.05 -23.05
C THR A 397 -23.46 -34.04 -22.22
N SER A 398 -24.00 -34.51 -21.10
CA SER A 398 -23.38 -35.58 -20.31
C SER A 398 -23.26 -36.91 -21.07
N SER A 399 -24.01 -37.10 -22.15
CA SER A 399 -24.10 -38.37 -22.88
C SER A 399 -23.68 -38.28 -24.35
N ASP A 400 -23.85 -37.12 -25.00
CA ASP A 400 -23.74 -37.00 -26.45
C ASP A 400 -23.05 -35.70 -26.89
N LEU A 401 -22.40 -35.75 -28.05
CA LEU A 401 -22.07 -34.56 -28.85
C LEU A 401 -23.15 -34.40 -29.93
N ILE A 402 -23.87 -33.28 -29.88
CA ILE A 402 -25.01 -33.01 -30.75
C ILE A 402 -24.69 -31.87 -31.71
N MET A 403 -24.90 -32.11 -33.01
CA MET A 403 -24.88 -31.08 -34.05
C MET A 403 -26.33 -30.81 -34.48
N ASN A 404 -26.77 -29.56 -34.36
CA ASN A 404 -28.11 -29.12 -34.75
C ASN A 404 -28.02 -27.97 -35.75
N ALA A 405 -28.94 -27.93 -36.71
CA ALA A 405 -29.05 -26.83 -37.67
C ALA A 405 -30.52 -26.56 -38.01
N LYS A 406 -30.84 -25.31 -38.34
CA LYS A 406 -32.20 -24.88 -38.67
C LYS A 406 -32.75 -25.54 -39.95
N ASN A 407 -31.91 -25.65 -40.97
CA ASN A 407 -32.33 -26.13 -42.30
C ASN A 407 -31.72 -27.48 -42.70
N GLY A 408 -30.62 -27.90 -42.05
CA GLY A 408 -29.94 -29.15 -42.37
C GLY A 408 -28.44 -29.09 -42.06
N ILE A 409 -27.82 -30.25 -41.97
CA ILE A 409 -26.38 -30.41 -41.73
C ILE A 409 -25.76 -31.01 -42.98
N SER A 410 -24.71 -30.38 -43.49
CA SER A 410 -23.92 -30.89 -44.61
C SER A 410 -22.54 -31.28 -44.09
N ILE A 411 -22.18 -32.55 -44.25
CA ILE A 411 -20.84 -33.08 -43.93
C ILE A 411 -20.20 -33.50 -45.25
N ASN A 412 -19.24 -32.72 -45.72
CA ASN A 412 -18.60 -32.94 -47.01
C ASN A 412 -17.08 -32.89 -46.86
N SER A 413 -16.42 -34.01 -47.16
CA SER A 413 -14.97 -34.19 -47.17
C SER A 413 -14.31 -33.76 -48.49
N GLY A 414 -15.10 -33.32 -49.48
CA GLY A 414 -14.66 -32.80 -50.77
C GLY A 414 -14.12 -33.88 -51.70
N ILE A 415 -12.91 -34.38 -51.42
CA ILE A 415 -12.16 -35.30 -52.28
C ILE A 415 -12.09 -36.71 -51.68
N ALA A 416 -12.01 -36.83 -50.36
CA ALA A 416 -11.97 -38.12 -49.68
C ALA A 416 -13.39 -38.59 -49.31
N PRO A 417 -13.62 -39.88 -49.00
CA PRO A 417 -14.86 -40.32 -48.37
C PRO A 417 -15.01 -39.76 -46.94
N THR A 418 -16.24 -39.44 -46.53
CA THR A 418 -16.57 -39.22 -45.12
C THR A 418 -16.60 -40.58 -44.41
N VAL A 419 -15.77 -40.76 -43.38
CA VAL A 419 -15.67 -42.01 -42.61
C VAL A 419 -16.33 -41.83 -41.24
N PHE A 420 -17.17 -42.78 -40.86
CA PHE A 420 -17.70 -42.93 -39.50
C PHE A 420 -17.16 -44.24 -38.93
N GLU A 421 -16.38 -44.17 -37.86
CA GLU A 421 -15.62 -45.32 -37.33
C GLU A 421 -16.44 -46.26 -36.43
N SER A 422 -17.70 -45.91 -36.14
CA SER A 422 -18.59 -46.68 -35.28
C SER A 422 -19.95 -46.89 -35.94
N ASN A 423 -20.83 -47.63 -35.28
CA ASN A 423 -22.17 -47.91 -35.79
C ASN A 423 -22.92 -46.62 -36.14
N VAL A 424 -23.30 -46.49 -37.41
CA VAL A 424 -24.13 -45.39 -37.89
C VAL A 424 -25.59 -45.83 -37.88
N GLN A 425 -26.42 -45.15 -37.09
CA GLN A 425 -27.84 -45.45 -37.00
C GLN A 425 -28.68 -44.35 -37.66
N PHE A 426 -29.50 -44.73 -38.65
CA PHE A 426 -30.47 -43.84 -39.29
C PHE A 426 -31.86 -44.08 -38.68
N SER A 427 -32.17 -43.40 -37.58
CA SER A 427 -33.42 -43.60 -36.82
C SER A 427 -34.70 -43.32 -37.61
N ARG A 428 -34.62 -42.51 -38.68
CA ARG A 428 -35.72 -42.23 -39.61
C ARG A 428 -35.56 -42.92 -40.97
N GLY A 429 -34.60 -43.84 -41.08
CA GLY A 429 -34.26 -44.55 -42.31
C GLY A 429 -33.46 -43.72 -43.31
N ILE A 430 -33.01 -44.39 -44.38
CA ILE A 430 -32.46 -43.77 -45.59
C ILE A 430 -33.37 -44.17 -46.74
N ASN A 431 -33.83 -43.21 -47.54
CA ASN A 431 -34.56 -43.55 -48.75
C ASN A 431 -33.62 -44.22 -49.75
N MET A 432 -34.03 -45.36 -50.32
CA MET A 432 -33.28 -46.09 -51.33
C MET A 432 -32.86 -45.19 -52.52
N SER A 433 -33.68 -44.22 -52.88
CA SER A 433 -33.35 -43.24 -53.94
C SER A 433 -32.15 -42.37 -53.61
N ASN A 434 -31.77 -42.25 -52.34
CA ASN A 434 -30.64 -41.44 -51.88
C ASN A 434 -29.31 -42.22 -51.89
N ILE A 435 -29.35 -43.53 -52.11
CA ILE A 435 -28.16 -44.38 -52.21
C ILE A 435 -27.89 -44.62 -53.69
N ILE A 436 -26.94 -43.86 -54.24
CA ILE A 436 -26.55 -43.95 -55.66
C ILE A 436 -26.16 -45.40 -55.98
N GLY A 437 -26.75 -45.96 -57.03
CA GLY A 437 -26.49 -47.31 -57.51
C GLY A 437 -27.34 -48.41 -56.86
N LEU A 438 -27.92 -48.22 -55.67
CA LEU A 438 -28.65 -49.27 -54.95
C LEU A 438 -29.88 -49.76 -55.72
N GLN A 439 -30.68 -48.85 -56.28
CA GLN A 439 -31.84 -49.24 -57.09
C GLN A 439 -31.43 -50.04 -58.34
N SER A 440 -30.32 -49.66 -58.97
CA SER A 440 -29.79 -50.37 -60.14
C SER A 440 -29.36 -51.79 -59.76
N GLU A 441 -28.67 -51.94 -58.63
CA GLU A 441 -28.23 -53.24 -58.13
C GLU A 441 -29.41 -54.13 -57.75
N LEU A 442 -30.43 -53.59 -57.08
CA LEU A 442 -31.65 -54.34 -56.75
C LEU A 442 -32.43 -54.75 -58.00
N ASN A 443 -32.50 -53.90 -59.01
CA ASN A 443 -33.12 -54.24 -60.30
C ASN A 443 -32.33 -55.35 -61.02
N ASN A 444 -30.99 -55.29 -60.97
CA ASN A 444 -30.13 -56.33 -61.52
C ASN A 444 -30.36 -57.67 -60.80
N LEU A 445 -30.31 -57.68 -59.46
CA LEU A 445 -30.59 -58.87 -58.66
C LEU A 445 -31.99 -59.44 -58.93
N ASN A 446 -33.02 -58.59 -58.99
CA ASN A 446 -34.38 -59.02 -59.33
C ASN A 446 -34.44 -59.64 -60.73
N THR A 447 -33.69 -59.10 -61.70
CA THR A 447 -33.58 -59.66 -63.05
C THR A 447 -32.89 -61.03 -63.03
N GLN A 448 -31.77 -61.16 -62.32
CA GLN A 448 -31.04 -62.42 -62.17
C GLN A 448 -31.89 -63.50 -61.48
N ILE A 449 -32.62 -63.15 -60.41
CA ILE A 449 -33.52 -64.07 -59.70
C ILE A 449 -34.63 -64.55 -60.63
N ARG A 450 -35.27 -63.64 -61.39
CA ARG A 450 -36.28 -64.00 -62.39
C ARG A 450 -35.72 -64.88 -63.51
N GLY A 451 -34.42 -64.81 -63.79
CA GLY A 451 -33.77 -65.67 -64.78
C GLY A 451 -33.30 -67.04 -64.25
N LYS A 452 -33.25 -67.26 -62.92
CA LYS A 452 -32.74 -68.52 -62.34
C LYS A 452 -33.80 -69.59 -62.16
N ALA A 453 -35.04 -69.20 -61.85
CA ALA A 453 -36.17 -70.07 -62.04
C ALA A 453 -36.76 -69.66 -63.38
N ASP A 454 -36.46 -70.41 -64.43
CA ASP A 454 -37.34 -70.36 -65.58
C ASP A 454 -38.71 -70.80 -65.05
N ILE A 455 -39.62 -69.83 -64.87
CA ILE A 455 -41.00 -70.05 -64.44
C ILE A 455 -41.69 -71.00 -65.44
N ASP A 456 -41.14 -71.10 -66.66
CA ASP A 456 -41.54 -72.01 -67.70
C ASP A 456 -40.66 -73.28 -67.81
N HIS A 457 -39.74 -73.53 -66.86
CA HIS A 457 -39.15 -74.86 -66.71
C HIS A 457 -40.24 -75.80 -66.20
N THR A 458 -40.98 -76.30 -67.16
CA THR A 458 -41.85 -77.42 -66.99
C THR A 458 -40.93 -78.63 -67.01
N HIS A 459 -41.00 -79.48 -65.99
CA HIS A 459 -40.34 -80.77 -66.05
C HIS A 459 -41.05 -81.62 -67.12
N LEU A 460 -40.93 -81.32 -68.41
CA LEU A 460 -41.58 -82.10 -69.48
C LEU A 460 -40.85 -83.40 -69.75
N GLU A 461 -39.70 -83.63 -69.11
CA GLU A 461 -38.82 -84.78 -69.33
C GLU A 461 -38.82 -85.80 -68.17
N TYR A 462 -39.75 -85.73 -67.20
CA TYR A 462 -39.92 -86.87 -66.27
C TYR A 462 -40.83 -87.94 -66.85
N GLY A 463 -40.51 -89.20 -66.54
CA GLY A 463 -41.31 -90.34 -66.94
C GLY A 463 -42.63 -90.40 -66.17
N VAL A 464 -43.75 -90.45 -66.89
CA VAL A 464 -45.09 -90.51 -66.30
C VAL A 464 -45.78 -91.85 -66.51
N SER A 465 -45.39 -92.62 -67.52
CA SER A 465 -46.01 -93.91 -67.82
C SER A 465 -45.01 -94.88 -68.43
N LEU A 466 -45.23 -96.16 -68.17
CA LEU A 466 -44.51 -97.26 -68.78
C LEU A 466 -45.49 -98.07 -69.61
N ALA A 467 -45.16 -98.35 -70.86
CA ALA A 467 -45.95 -99.27 -71.69
C ALA A 467 -45.06 -100.39 -72.22
N PHE A 468 -45.52 -101.63 -72.04
CA PHE A 468 -44.88 -102.79 -72.61
C PHE A 468 -45.47 -103.08 -73.99
N ASP A 469 -44.62 -103.11 -75.00
CA ASP A 469 -44.98 -103.54 -76.35
C ASP A 469 -44.74 -105.05 -76.47
N PRO A 470 -45.79 -105.89 -76.48
CA PRO A 470 -45.63 -107.34 -76.53
C PRO A 470 -45.07 -107.85 -77.87
N GLY A 471 -45.19 -107.07 -78.95
CA GLY A 471 -44.64 -107.42 -80.27
C GLY A 471 -43.12 -107.29 -80.32
N THR A 472 -42.57 -106.27 -79.67
CA THR A 472 -41.11 -106.02 -79.63
C THR A 472 -40.45 -106.37 -78.29
N ARG A 473 -41.24 -106.74 -77.28
CA ARG A 473 -40.85 -106.94 -75.86
C ARG A 473 -40.14 -105.73 -75.24
N ASN A 474 -40.43 -104.52 -75.70
CA ASN A 474 -39.84 -103.31 -75.18
C ASN A 474 -40.75 -102.70 -74.10
N LEU A 475 -40.22 -102.48 -72.91
CA LEU A 475 -40.82 -101.60 -71.90
C LEU A 475 -40.34 -100.17 -72.16
N LYS A 476 -41.24 -99.28 -72.57
CA LYS A 476 -40.94 -97.89 -72.90
C LYS A 476 -41.43 -96.98 -71.78
N LEU A 477 -40.55 -96.12 -71.26
CA LEU A 477 -40.90 -95.01 -70.36
C LEU A 477 -41.26 -93.80 -71.21
N TYR A 478 -42.42 -93.22 -70.99
CA TYR A 478 -42.89 -92.05 -71.73
C TYR A 478 -42.92 -90.83 -70.82
N ASN A 479 -42.60 -89.67 -71.38
CA ASN A 479 -42.91 -88.40 -70.73
C ASN A 479 -44.38 -88.02 -70.88
N ARG A 480 -44.80 -86.93 -70.26
CA ARG A 480 -46.20 -86.45 -70.29
C ARG A 480 -46.73 -86.15 -71.70
N ASN A 481 -45.84 -85.90 -72.66
CA ASN A 481 -46.18 -85.63 -74.06
C ASN A 481 -46.25 -86.91 -74.91
N GLY A 482 -46.03 -88.09 -74.33
CA GLY A 482 -46.02 -89.36 -75.05
C GLY A 482 -44.73 -89.62 -75.84
N SER A 483 -43.68 -88.83 -75.64
CA SER A 483 -42.35 -89.13 -76.18
C SER A 483 -41.67 -90.19 -75.32
N VAL A 484 -40.99 -91.14 -75.96
CA VAL A 484 -40.24 -92.18 -75.25
C VAL A 484 -38.96 -91.56 -74.66
N LEU A 485 -38.83 -91.61 -73.34
CA LEU A 485 -37.63 -91.19 -72.60
C LEU A 485 -36.59 -92.30 -72.51
N ALA A 486 -37.04 -93.54 -72.36
CA ALA A 486 -36.17 -94.71 -72.26
C ALA A 486 -36.88 -95.96 -72.80
N THR A 487 -36.12 -96.89 -73.37
CA THR A 487 -36.62 -98.20 -73.81
C THR A 487 -35.74 -99.29 -73.22
N VAL A 488 -36.35 -100.28 -72.59
CA VAL A 488 -35.66 -101.48 -72.08
C VAL A 488 -36.26 -102.71 -72.74
N ASN A 489 -35.42 -103.53 -73.37
CA ASN A 489 -35.87 -104.81 -73.92
C ASN A 489 -35.98 -105.85 -72.79
N ILE A 490 -37.13 -106.52 -72.69
CA ILE A 490 -37.37 -107.55 -71.69
C ILE A 490 -37.08 -108.91 -72.34
N PRO A 491 -35.95 -109.60 -72.04
CA PRO A 491 -35.65 -110.92 -72.61
C PRO A 491 -36.68 -111.98 -72.19
N LYS A 492 -36.70 -113.12 -72.90
CA LYS A 492 -37.66 -114.22 -72.67
C LYS A 492 -37.49 -114.89 -71.32
#